data_AF-A0A949LVY5-F1
#
_entry.id   AF-A0A949LVY5-F1
#
_cell.length_a   1.000
_cell.length_b   1.000
_cell.length_c   1.000
_cell.angle_alpha   90.00
_cell.angle_beta   90.00
_cell.angle_gamma   90.00
#
_symmetry.space_group_name_H-M   'P 1'
#
loop_
_entity.id
_entity.type
_entity.pdbx_description
1 polymer ?
#
loop_
_entity_poly.entity_id
_entity_poly.type
_entity_poly.pdbx_seq_one_letter_code
_entity_poly.pdbx_strand_id
1 'polypeptide(L)'
;MSKPKIAIVLSTTRAGRLADKPAKWIYDTASKRDDLTVEIVDLRDYPMPFFDEPASSAWVPSKNEVALRWQKKIAEFDGFVFVTAEYNHGIPAVLKNALDYAYTEWNKKPAAFVGYGSVGGARAIEQLRLVCAELQMVTTRPTVHIQGGDFMAVWQQGKDINELTYLQAN
;
A
#
# COMPACT_ATOMS: atom_id res chain seq x y z
N MET A 1 -16.64 -15.44 -14.25
CA MET A 1 -16.28 -14.98 -12.88
C MET A 1 -16.15 -13.46 -12.92
N SER A 2 -16.45 -12.76 -11.82
CA SER A 2 -16.19 -11.31 -11.73
C SER A 2 -14.68 -11.05 -11.81
N LYS A 3 -14.28 -9.91 -12.40
CA LYS A 3 -12.88 -9.50 -12.45
C LYS A 3 -12.41 -9.13 -11.03
N PRO A 4 -11.26 -9.62 -10.54
CA PRO A 4 -10.73 -9.19 -9.24
C PRO A 4 -10.50 -7.69 -9.20
N LYS A 5 -10.84 -7.07 -8.06
CA LYS A 5 -10.62 -5.65 -7.79
C LYS A 5 -9.40 -5.46 -6.90
N ILE A 6 -8.36 -4.80 -7.41
CA ILE A 6 -7.08 -4.62 -6.70
C ILE A 6 -6.92 -3.18 -6.21
N ALA A 7 -6.63 -3.00 -4.93
CA ALA A 7 -6.31 -1.70 -4.36
C ALA A 7 -4.82 -1.37 -4.47
N ILE A 8 -4.50 -0.17 -4.94
CA ILE A 8 -3.17 0.43 -4.88
C ILE A 8 -3.13 1.36 -3.68
N VAL A 9 -2.55 0.91 -2.56
CA VAL A 9 -2.62 1.61 -1.26
C VAL A 9 -1.44 2.55 -1.10
N LEU A 10 -1.69 3.87 -1.07
CA LEU A 10 -0.66 4.87 -0.80
C LEU A 10 -0.44 4.98 0.70
N SER A 11 0.70 4.48 1.14
CA SER A 11 0.94 4.17 2.55
C SER A 11 1.58 5.31 3.36
N THR A 12 1.69 6.52 2.80
CA THR A 12 2.26 7.70 3.48
C THR A 12 1.40 8.92 3.26
N THR A 13 1.29 9.85 4.21
CA THR A 13 0.40 11.03 4.10
C THR A 13 1.14 12.37 3.97
N ARG A 14 2.45 12.42 4.21
CA ARG A 14 3.24 13.67 4.20
C ARG A 14 3.06 14.48 2.91
N ALA A 15 3.01 15.80 3.00
CA ALA A 15 3.06 16.67 1.81
C ALA A 15 4.34 16.38 1.00
N GLY A 16 4.23 16.37 -0.32
CA GLY A 16 5.36 16.08 -1.22
C GLY A 16 5.93 14.67 -1.13
N ARG A 17 5.13 13.67 -0.69
CA ARG A 17 5.53 12.25 -0.76
C ARG A 17 5.84 11.84 -2.19
N LEU A 18 6.70 10.83 -2.37
CA LEU A 18 6.94 10.26 -3.69
C LEU A 18 5.77 9.38 -4.15
N ALA A 19 5.04 8.73 -3.21
CA ALA A 19 4.07 7.66 -3.48
C ALA A 19 3.07 7.93 -4.61
N ASP A 20 2.70 9.18 -4.86
CA ASP A 20 1.80 9.57 -5.95
C ASP A 20 2.31 9.09 -7.33
N LYS A 21 3.62 9.17 -7.57
CA LYS A 21 4.24 8.78 -8.85
C LYS A 21 4.22 7.25 -9.10
N PRO A 22 4.74 6.39 -8.20
CA PRO A 22 4.63 4.94 -8.37
C PRO A 22 3.18 4.47 -8.33
N ALA A 23 2.29 5.05 -7.52
CA ALA A 23 0.89 4.67 -7.55
C ALA A 23 0.23 4.93 -8.91
N LYS A 24 0.49 6.10 -9.52
CA LYS A 24 0.00 6.40 -10.86
C LYS A 24 0.59 5.44 -11.90
N TRP A 25 1.89 5.17 -11.84
CA TRP A 25 2.55 4.21 -12.75
C TRP A 25 1.93 2.80 -12.66
N ILE A 26 1.67 2.31 -11.43
CA ILE A 26 0.97 1.02 -11.22
C ILE A 26 -0.44 1.09 -11.82
N TYR A 27 -1.19 2.15 -11.56
CA TYR A 27 -2.55 2.32 -12.06
C TYR A 27 -2.59 2.33 -13.58
N ASP A 28 -1.75 3.14 -14.24
CA ASP A 28 -1.69 3.25 -15.70
C ASP A 28 -1.28 1.93 -16.34
N THR A 29 -0.42 1.15 -15.67
CA THR A 29 0.04 -0.15 -16.16
C THR A 29 -1.04 -1.22 -15.99
N ALA A 30 -1.63 -1.31 -14.79
CA ALA A 30 -2.61 -2.34 -14.46
C ALA A 30 -3.98 -2.09 -15.11
N SER A 31 -4.37 -0.84 -15.35
CA SER A 31 -5.63 -0.49 -16.02
C SER A 31 -5.70 -0.91 -17.48
N LYS A 32 -4.55 -1.25 -18.10
CA LYS A 32 -4.49 -1.81 -19.46
C LYS A 32 -4.86 -3.29 -19.51
N ARG A 33 -4.92 -3.95 -18.35
CA ARG A 33 -5.30 -5.36 -18.26
C ARG A 33 -6.81 -5.50 -18.32
N ASP A 34 -7.27 -6.50 -19.05
CA ASP A 34 -8.68 -6.84 -19.21
C ASP A 34 -9.16 -7.89 -18.20
N ASP A 35 -8.25 -8.51 -17.45
CA ASP A 35 -8.54 -9.57 -16.48
C ASP A 35 -8.74 -9.10 -15.04
N LEU A 36 -8.50 -7.82 -14.74
CA LEU A 36 -8.67 -7.23 -13.40
C LEU A 36 -9.18 -5.78 -13.47
N THR A 37 -9.51 -5.22 -12.30
CA THR A 37 -9.76 -3.79 -12.14
C THR A 37 -8.89 -3.24 -11.02
N VAL A 38 -8.51 -1.96 -11.08
CA VAL A 38 -7.68 -1.31 -10.07
C VAL A 38 -8.28 -0.01 -9.55
N GLU A 39 -8.05 0.27 -8.27
CA GLU A 39 -8.43 1.53 -7.63
C GLU A 39 -7.25 2.04 -6.80
N ILE A 40 -6.98 3.35 -6.86
CA ILE A 40 -6.03 3.98 -5.94
C ILE A 40 -6.77 4.26 -4.63
N VAL A 41 -6.20 3.81 -3.52
CA VAL A 41 -6.71 4.04 -2.17
C VAL A 41 -5.67 4.83 -1.38
N ASP A 42 -5.97 6.09 -1.10
CA ASP A 42 -5.07 6.99 -0.37
C ASP A 42 -5.42 7.05 1.12
N LEU A 43 -4.45 6.76 2.00
CA LEU A 43 -4.65 6.89 3.44
C LEU A 43 -4.96 8.33 3.89
N ARG A 44 -4.70 9.35 3.06
CA ARG A 44 -5.14 10.73 3.34
C ARG A 44 -6.67 10.87 3.37
N ASP A 45 -7.41 10.03 2.64
CA ASP A 45 -8.88 10.06 2.60
C ASP A 45 -9.52 9.42 3.85
N TYR A 46 -8.70 8.74 4.65
CA TYR A 46 -9.07 8.05 5.88
C TYR A 46 -8.21 8.57 7.04
N PRO A 47 -8.45 9.81 7.52
CA PRO A 47 -7.70 10.40 8.63
C PRO A 47 -8.07 9.74 9.97
N MET A 48 -7.69 8.47 10.12
CA MET A 48 -7.95 7.68 11.32
C MET A 48 -7.17 8.28 12.50
N PRO A 49 -7.78 8.35 13.71
CA PRO A 49 -7.01 8.63 14.92
C PRO A 49 -6.01 7.50 15.16
N PHE A 50 -5.05 7.66 16.08
CA PHE A 50 -4.27 6.50 16.53
C PHE A 50 -5.20 5.44 17.10
N PHE A 51 -4.87 4.17 16.87
CA PHE A 51 -5.67 3.04 17.34
C PHE A 51 -5.93 3.14 18.85
N ASP A 52 -7.19 3.40 19.24
CA ASP A 52 -7.65 3.43 20.63
C ASP A 52 -8.87 2.53 20.89
N GLU A 53 -9.28 1.74 19.88
CA GLU A 53 -10.40 0.81 20.00
C GLU A 53 -10.11 -0.23 21.10
N PRO A 54 -11.15 -0.68 21.84
CA PRO A 54 -10.97 -1.54 23.01
C PRO A 54 -10.31 -2.89 22.70
N ALA A 55 -10.38 -3.35 21.45
CA ALA A 55 -9.69 -4.52 20.93
C ALA A 55 -9.61 -4.45 19.39
N SER A 56 -8.87 -5.39 18.79
CA SER A 56 -8.89 -5.60 17.34
C SER A 56 -10.31 -5.86 16.82
N SER A 57 -10.58 -5.40 15.58
CA SER A 57 -11.85 -5.64 14.89
C SER A 57 -12.14 -7.13 14.62
N ALA A 58 -11.16 -8.00 14.80
CA ALA A 58 -11.34 -9.45 14.83
C ALA A 58 -12.28 -9.92 15.96
N TRP A 59 -12.30 -9.19 17.08
CA TRP A 59 -13.00 -9.60 18.30
C TRP A 59 -14.12 -8.64 18.68
N VAL A 60 -13.92 -7.34 18.47
CA VAL A 60 -14.87 -6.30 18.86
C VAL A 60 -15.10 -5.37 17.67
N PRO A 61 -16.34 -5.19 17.19
CA PRO A 61 -16.62 -4.24 16.12
C PRO A 61 -16.14 -2.83 16.46
N SER A 62 -15.48 -2.18 15.50
CA SER A 62 -15.06 -0.79 15.65
C SER A 62 -16.26 0.15 15.80
N LYS A 63 -16.06 1.23 16.54
CA LYS A 63 -17.08 2.28 16.73
C LYS A 63 -16.71 3.57 16.00
N ASN A 64 -15.43 3.78 15.72
CA ASN A 64 -14.97 4.97 15.03
C ASN A 64 -15.50 5.01 13.58
N GLU A 65 -16.17 6.11 13.21
CA GLU A 65 -16.76 6.25 11.87
C GLU A 65 -15.73 6.17 10.74
N VAL A 66 -14.54 6.75 10.93
CA VAL A 66 -13.47 6.72 9.92
C VAL A 66 -12.93 5.30 9.78
N ALA A 67 -12.78 4.57 10.89
CA ALA A 67 -12.39 3.16 10.87
C ALA A 67 -13.43 2.29 10.16
N LEU A 68 -14.72 2.50 10.40
CA LEU A 68 -15.80 1.79 9.72
C LEU A 68 -15.80 2.06 8.21
N ARG A 69 -15.58 3.31 7.78
CA ARG A 69 -15.43 3.65 6.35
C ARG A 69 -14.20 2.97 5.74
N TRP A 70 -13.09 2.92 6.49
CA TRP A 70 -11.86 2.26 6.06
C TRP A 70 -12.06 0.75 5.88
N GLN A 71 -12.61 0.07 6.89
CA GLN A 71 -12.97 -1.35 6.82
C GLN A 71 -13.87 -1.64 5.63
N LYS A 72 -14.95 -0.86 5.46
CA LYS A 72 -15.86 -1.00 4.32
C LYS A 72 -15.13 -0.86 2.99
N LYS A 73 -14.22 0.11 2.86
CA LYS A 73 -13.42 0.31 1.66
C LYS A 73 -12.53 -0.91 1.39
N ILE A 74 -11.78 -1.39 2.40
CA ILE A 74 -10.88 -2.55 2.25
C ILE A 74 -11.64 -3.83 1.89
N ALA A 75 -12.86 -3.99 2.39
CA ALA A 75 -13.72 -5.12 2.06
C ALA A 75 -14.08 -5.21 0.57
N GLU A 76 -14.04 -4.11 -0.19
CA GLU A 76 -14.34 -4.09 -1.64
C GLU A 76 -13.29 -4.79 -2.51
N PHE A 77 -12.08 -5.02 -2.00
CA PHE A 77 -10.94 -5.46 -2.80
C PHE A 77 -10.64 -6.94 -2.63
N ASP A 78 -10.20 -7.57 -3.71
CA ASP A 78 -9.75 -8.95 -3.75
C ASP A 78 -8.24 -9.07 -3.57
N GLY A 79 -7.50 -7.96 -3.58
CA GLY A 79 -6.04 -7.95 -3.41
C GLY A 79 -5.46 -6.55 -3.31
N PHE A 80 -4.19 -6.46 -2.91
CA PHE A 80 -3.55 -5.19 -2.59
C PHE A 80 -2.15 -5.06 -3.19
N VAL A 81 -1.82 -3.84 -3.64
CA VAL A 81 -0.46 -3.40 -3.93
C VAL A 81 -0.14 -2.25 -2.97
N PHE A 82 0.73 -2.50 -2.01
CA PHE A 82 1.14 -1.46 -1.06
C PHE A 82 2.30 -0.64 -1.62
N VAL A 83 2.07 0.66 -1.76
CA VAL A 83 3.08 1.65 -2.15
C VAL A 83 3.62 2.31 -0.88
N THR A 84 4.80 1.88 -0.44
CA THR A 84 5.33 2.25 0.88
C THR A 84 6.70 2.93 0.82
N ALA A 85 6.85 3.96 1.66
CA ALA A 85 8.18 4.46 2.03
C ALA A 85 8.78 3.56 3.12
N GLU A 86 10.05 3.81 3.44
CA GLU A 86 10.67 3.34 4.67
C GLU A 86 11.02 4.51 5.58
N TYR A 87 10.44 4.52 6.77
CA TYR A 87 10.69 5.52 7.80
C TYR A 87 11.44 4.85 8.94
N ASN A 88 12.68 5.27 9.18
CA ASN A 88 13.53 4.78 10.27
C ASN A 88 13.56 3.24 10.37
N HIS A 89 13.86 2.57 9.26
CA HIS A 89 13.90 1.10 9.14
C HIS A 89 12.54 0.37 9.24
N GLY A 90 11.42 1.08 9.26
CA GLY A 90 10.10 0.44 9.34
C GLY A 90 9.08 0.98 8.35
N ILE A 91 7.91 0.36 8.39
CA ILE A 91 6.73 0.86 7.69
C ILE A 91 6.28 2.20 8.27
N PRO A 92 5.65 3.08 7.47
CA PRO A 92 5.08 4.31 7.98
C PRO A 92 4.06 4.05 9.09
N ALA A 93 4.09 4.84 10.15
CA ALA A 93 3.15 4.68 11.28
C ALA A 93 1.69 4.74 10.84
N VAL A 94 1.36 5.60 9.86
CA VAL A 94 0.01 5.70 9.27
C VAL A 94 -0.43 4.41 8.58
N LEU A 95 0.49 3.68 7.93
CA LEU A 95 0.20 2.37 7.35
C LEU A 95 -0.08 1.34 8.43
N LYS A 96 0.77 1.27 9.46
CA LYS A 96 0.55 0.33 10.57
C LYS A 96 -0.78 0.59 11.27
N ASN A 97 -1.09 1.85 11.54
CA ASN A 97 -2.35 2.26 12.13
C ASN A 97 -3.55 1.84 11.27
N ALA A 98 -3.49 2.07 9.95
CA ALA A 98 -4.52 1.64 9.01
C ALA A 98 -4.71 0.12 9.00
N LEU A 99 -3.61 -0.63 9.06
CA LEU A 99 -3.64 -2.09 9.15
C LEU A 99 -4.23 -2.58 10.48
N ASP A 100 -4.04 -1.85 11.59
CA ASP A 100 -4.59 -2.23 12.89
C ASP A 100 -6.10 -1.97 13.01
N TYR A 101 -6.62 -0.99 12.27
CA TYR A 101 -8.04 -0.67 12.24
C TYR A 101 -8.91 -1.66 11.44
N ALA A 102 -8.34 -2.61 10.72
CA ALA A 102 -9.08 -3.62 9.96
C ALA A 102 -8.40 -4.97 10.12
N TYR A 103 -9.16 -6.07 10.13
CA TYR A 103 -8.57 -7.40 10.32
C TYR A 103 -9.16 -8.38 9.33
N THR A 104 -10.44 -8.71 9.49
CA THR A 104 -11.10 -9.72 8.65
C THR A 104 -11.16 -9.35 7.18
N GLU A 105 -11.14 -8.05 6.89
CA GLU A 105 -11.17 -7.46 5.55
C GLU A 105 -9.89 -7.74 4.76
N TRP A 106 -8.79 -8.09 5.41
CA TRP A 106 -7.52 -8.46 4.77
C TRP A 106 -7.42 -9.96 4.47
N ASN A 107 -8.17 -10.77 5.20
CA ASN A 107 -7.94 -12.21 5.27
C ASN A 107 -7.95 -12.89 3.89
N LYS A 108 -6.95 -13.74 3.65
CA LYS A 108 -6.79 -14.59 2.46
C LYS A 108 -6.61 -13.83 1.15
N LYS A 109 -6.41 -12.51 1.18
CA LYS A 109 -6.20 -11.69 -0.01
C LYS A 109 -4.70 -11.58 -0.35
N PRO A 110 -4.31 -11.61 -1.63
CA PRO A 110 -2.93 -11.40 -2.04
C PRO A 110 -2.44 -9.97 -1.76
N ALA A 111 -1.15 -9.86 -1.43
CA ALA A 111 -0.46 -8.59 -1.21
C ALA A 111 0.87 -8.53 -1.99
N ALA A 112 1.03 -7.48 -2.80
CA ALA A 112 2.27 -7.13 -3.49
C ALA A 112 2.80 -5.77 -3.01
N PHE A 113 4.06 -5.47 -3.33
CA PHE A 113 4.74 -4.31 -2.75
C PHE A 113 5.53 -3.51 -3.77
N VAL A 114 5.46 -2.19 -3.60
CA VAL A 114 6.34 -1.22 -4.27
C VAL A 114 6.93 -0.32 -3.18
N GLY A 115 8.23 -0.47 -2.96
CA GLY A 115 8.98 0.29 -1.96
C GLY A 115 9.78 1.43 -2.59
N TYR A 116 9.97 2.51 -1.83
CA TYR A 116 10.88 3.58 -2.22
C TYR A 116 11.60 4.19 -1.02
N GLY A 117 12.78 4.77 -1.27
CA GLY A 117 13.63 5.40 -0.26
C GLY A 117 15.10 5.03 -0.45
N SER A 118 15.95 5.31 0.53
CA SER A 118 17.41 5.13 0.41
C SER A 118 17.80 3.72 -0.05
N VAL A 119 17.14 2.68 0.46
CA VAL A 119 17.32 1.27 0.06
C VAL A 119 16.09 0.70 -0.67
N GLY A 120 15.28 1.55 -1.30
CA GLY A 120 14.10 1.13 -2.04
C GLY A 120 12.99 0.50 -1.19
N GLY A 121 12.93 0.83 0.10
CA GLY A 121 11.92 0.33 1.01
C GLY A 121 12.08 -1.13 1.45
N ALA A 122 13.25 -1.74 1.23
CA ALA A 122 13.47 -3.16 1.49
C ALA A 122 13.08 -3.60 2.91
N ARG A 123 13.49 -2.85 3.95
CA ARG A 123 13.25 -3.23 5.35
C ARG A 123 11.82 -2.97 5.77
N ALA A 124 11.24 -1.87 5.27
CA ALA A 124 9.81 -1.62 5.45
C ALA A 124 8.96 -2.75 4.86
N ILE A 125 9.33 -3.27 3.67
CA ILE A 125 8.62 -4.38 3.04
C ILE A 125 8.81 -5.69 3.83
N GLU A 126 10.00 -5.97 4.34
CA GLU A 126 10.23 -7.13 5.21
C GLU A 126 9.34 -7.08 6.45
N GLN A 127 9.25 -5.92 7.13
CA GLN A 127 8.34 -5.74 8.25
C GLN A 127 6.87 -5.87 7.82
N LEU A 128 6.50 -5.27 6.69
CA LEU A 128 5.13 -5.32 6.18
C LEU A 128 4.69 -6.75 5.87
N ARG A 129 5.60 -7.61 5.39
CA ARG A 129 5.31 -9.03 5.14
C ARG A 129 4.95 -9.78 6.43
N LEU A 130 5.62 -9.48 7.54
CA LEU A 130 5.28 -10.05 8.84
C LEU A 130 3.88 -9.62 9.28
N VAL A 131 3.56 -8.33 9.13
CA VAL A 131 2.21 -7.81 9.41
C VAL A 131 1.17 -8.44 8.49
N CYS A 132 1.48 -8.62 7.20
CA CYS A 132 0.57 -9.26 6.26
C CYS A 132 0.28 -10.72 6.63
N ALA A 133 1.28 -11.46 7.09
CA ALA A 133 1.11 -12.84 7.55
C ALA A 133 0.16 -12.92 8.76
N GLU A 134 0.31 -12.01 9.73
CA GLU A 134 -0.60 -11.89 10.88
C GLU A 134 -2.04 -11.57 10.45
N LEU A 135 -2.20 -10.68 9.47
CA LEU A 135 -3.50 -10.32 8.86
C LEU A 135 -3.99 -11.35 7.82
N GLN A 136 -3.40 -12.54 7.80
CA GLN A 136 -3.76 -13.67 6.95
C GLN A 136 -3.73 -13.37 5.44
N MET A 137 -2.98 -12.36 4.99
CA MET A 137 -2.74 -12.06 3.58
C MET A 137 -1.67 -13.00 2.97
N VAL A 138 -1.75 -13.21 1.66
CA VAL A 138 -0.77 -14.02 0.91
C VAL A 138 0.19 -13.11 0.15
N THR A 139 1.46 -13.03 0.60
CA THR A 139 2.42 -12.09 0.01
C THR A 139 3.12 -12.65 -1.23
N THR A 140 3.30 -11.83 -2.28
CA THR A 140 4.06 -12.22 -3.48
C THR A 140 5.57 -12.15 -3.23
N ARG A 141 6.38 -13.05 -3.79
CA ARG A 141 7.85 -12.94 -3.72
C ARG A 141 8.39 -11.68 -4.44
N PRO A 142 8.06 -11.43 -5.73
CA PRO A 142 8.59 -10.27 -6.44
C PRO A 142 8.17 -8.95 -5.79
N THR A 143 9.07 -7.97 -5.83
CA THR A 143 8.88 -6.63 -5.24
C THR A 143 9.59 -5.60 -6.11
N VAL A 144 9.01 -4.40 -6.23
CA VAL A 144 9.65 -3.26 -6.89
C VAL A 144 10.33 -2.40 -5.83
N HIS A 145 11.61 -2.08 -6.04
CA HIS A 145 12.41 -1.23 -5.15
C HIS A 145 12.94 -0.01 -5.90
N ILE A 146 12.37 1.16 -5.65
CA ILE A 146 12.86 2.43 -6.19
C ILE A 146 13.95 2.95 -5.25
N GLN A 147 15.20 2.59 -5.54
CA GLN A 147 16.37 2.82 -4.68
C GLN A 147 16.80 4.30 -4.63
N GLY A 148 17.66 4.65 -3.67
CA GLY A 148 18.00 6.03 -3.34
C GLY A 148 18.35 6.93 -4.52
N GLY A 149 19.13 6.46 -5.50
CA GLY A 149 19.47 7.24 -6.69
C GLY A 149 18.23 7.61 -7.52
N ASP A 150 17.43 6.63 -7.89
CA ASP A 150 16.19 6.85 -8.66
C ASP A 150 15.14 7.59 -7.85
N PHE A 151 15.02 7.29 -6.56
CA PHE A 151 14.17 8.01 -5.63
C PHE A 151 14.47 9.51 -5.66
N MET A 152 15.75 9.90 -5.57
CA MET A 152 16.17 11.30 -5.61
C MET A 152 15.98 11.93 -6.98
N ALA A 153 16.30 11.21 -8.06
CA ALA A 153 16.12 11.70 -9.43
C ALA A 153 14.64 12.01 -9.71
N VAL A 154 13.74 11.09 -9.34
CA VAL A 154 12.31 11.28 -9.52
C VAL A 154 11.76 12.33 -8.54
N TRP A 155 12.18 12.33 -7.27
CA TRP A 155 11.60 13.20 -6.24
C TRP A 155 12.05 14.67 -6.37
N GLN A 156 13.34 14.91 -6.59
CA GLN A 156 13.91 16.27 -6.57
C GLN A 156 14.30 16.80 -7.95
N GLN A 157 14.74 15.93 -8.85
CA GLN A 157 15.28 16.34 -10.15
C GLN A 157 14.22 16.32 -11.26
N GLY A 158 12.98 15.94 -10.93
CA GLY A 158 11.85 15.96 -11.87
C GLY A 158 11.87 14.85 -12.91
N LYS A 159 12.78 13.87 -12.81
CA LYS A 159 12.81 12.70 -13.71
C LYS A 159 11.44 12.01 -13.73
N ASP A 160 10.97 11.63 -14.91
CA ASP A 160 9.74 10.85 -15.02
C ASP A 160 10.01 9.42 -14.54
N ILE A 161 9.09 8.88 -13.74
CA ILE A 161 9.18 7.51 -13.26
C ILE A 161 9.14 6.49 -14.41
N ASN A 162 8.53 6.85 -15.55
CA ASN A 162 8.47 6.01 -16.75
C ASN A 162 9.83 5.87 -17.45
N GLU A 163 10.81 6.72 -17.12
CA GLU A 163 12.20 6.61 -17.61
C GLU A 163 13.03 5.57 -16.83
N LEU A 164 12.49 4.99 -15.76
CA LEU A 164 13.14 3.90 -15.03
C LEU A 164 12.91 2.59 -15.79
N THR A 165 13.94 2.13 -16.53
CA THR A 165 13.82 1.01 -17.47
C THR A 165 13.35 -0.30 -16.84
N TYR A 166 13.72 -0.58 -15.59
CA TYR A 166 13.28 -1.77 -14.86
C TYR A 166 11.81 -1.73 -14.42
N LEU A 167 11.11 -0.59 -14.60
CA LEU A 167 9.68 -0.44 -14.37
C LEU A 167 8.86 -0.60 -15.67
N GLN A 168 9.52 -0.76 -16.82
CA GLN A 168 8.82 -0.95 -18.09
C GLN A 168 8.40 -2.42 -18.21
N ALA A 169 7.18 -2.66 -18.69
CA ALA A 169 6.75 -4.00 -19.04
C ALA A 169 7.58 -4.47 -20.24
N ASN A 170 8.17 -5.67 -20.13
CA ASN A 170 8.79 -6.35 -21.28
C ASN A 170 7.75 -6.71 -22.34
#